data_AF-A0A3B5M7Y4-F1
#
_entry.id   AF-A0A3B5M7Y4-F1
#
_cell.length_a   1.000
_cell.length_b   1.000
_cell.length_c   1.000
_cell.angle_alpha   90.00
_cell.angle_beta   90.00
_cell.angle_gamma   90.00
#
_symmetry.space_group_name_H-M   'P 1'
#
loop_
_entity.id
_entity.type
_entity.pdbx_description
1 polymer ?
#
loop_
_entity_poly.entity_id
_entity_poly.type
_entity_poly.pdbx_seq_one_letter_code
_entity_poly.pdbx_strand_id
1 'polypeptide(L)'
;MKRPRFFTPAEVASHFTAGDLWVSFLGKVCDLTPLMKQHSGDVLLLPIMECAGKDISSWFDPKTRDVSFILSSPFTLIPSVKPAEVVVWLPSWMYFSSDL
;
A
#
# COMPACT_ATOMS: atom_id res chain seq x y z
N MET A 1 16.97 -15.25 -16.76
CA MET A 1 16.91 -14.86 -15.35
C MET A 1 16.82 -13.33 -15.26
N LYS A 2 15.70 -12.75 -14.82
CA LYS A 2 15.63 -11.30 -14.55
C LYS A 2 16.39 -11.05 -13.25
N ARG A 3 17.40 -10.16 -13.29
CA ARG A 3 18.14 -9.75 -12.09
C ARG A 3 17.18 -9.08 -11.11
N PRO A 4 17.24 -9.37 -9.80
CA PRO A 4 16.46 -8.64 -8.81
C PRO A 4 16.84 -7.16 -8.90
N ARG A 5 15.84 -6.30 -9.08
CA ARG A 5 16.01 -4.85 -9.01
C ARG A 5 15.82 -4.44 -7.56
N PHE A 6 16.83 -3.77 -7.02
CA PHE A 6 16.76 -3.18 -5.69
C PHE A 6 16.42 -1.71 -5.86
N PHE A 7 15.51 -1.23 -5.02
CA PHE A 7 15.07 0.14 -5.00
C PHE A 7 15.45 0.75 -3.67
N THR A 8 15.91 1.99 -3.69
CA THR A 8 16.17 2.73 -2.44
C THR A 8 14.86 3.32 -1.91
N PRO A 9 14.72 3.54 -0.60
CA PRO A 9 13.54 4.21 -0.05
C PRO A 9 13.31 5.59 -0.68
N ALA A 10 14.39 6.32 -1.02
CA ALA A 10 14.32 7.61 -1.69
C ALA A 10 13.77 7.51 -3.12
N GLU A 11 14.13 6.44 -3.85
CA GLU A 11 13.58 6.17 -5.18
C GLU A 11 12.08 5.88 -5.09
N VAL A 12 11.66 4.99 -4.19
CA VAL A 12 10.23 4.70 -3.94
C VAL A 12 9.47 5.96 -3.53
N ALA A 13 10.05 6.80 -2.67
CA ALA A 13 9.47 8.07 -2.23
C ALA A 13 9.25 9.09 -3.38
N SER A 14 10.00 8.96 -4.48
CA SER A 14 9.82 9.81 -5.65
C SER A 14 8.56 9.47 -6.46
N HIS A 15 8.02 8.26 -6.27
CA HIS A 15 6.82 7.75 -6.93
C HIS A 15 5.58 7.91 -6.03
N PHE A 16 5.20 9.17 -5.76
CA PHE A 16 4.12 9.51 -4.81
C PHE A 16 2.83 10.02 -5.47
N THR A 17 2.70 9.93 -6.80
CA THR A 17 1.60 10.58 -7.53
C THR A 17 0.52 9.58 -7.94
N ALA A 18 -0.71 10.05 -8.20
CA ALA A 18 -1.81 9.16 -8.63
C ALA A 18 -1.52 8.42 -9.96
N GLY A 19 -0.65 8.97 -10.81
CA GLY A 19 -0.22 8.35 -12.07
C GLY A 19 1.01 7.45 -11.94
N ASP A 20 1.68 7.47 -10.79
CA ASP A 20 2.92 6.76 -10.51
C ASP A 20 3.07 6.61 -8.98
N LEU A 21 2.42 5.58 -8.43
CA LEU A 21 2.23 5.36 -6.99
C LEU A 21 2.90 4.06 -6.56
N TRP A 22 4.04 4.17 -5.88
CA TRP A 22 4.75 3.02 -5.33
C TRP A 22 4.69 3.04 -3.81
N VAL A 23 4.66 1.85 -3.23
CA VAL A 23 4.72 1.66 -1.77
C VAL A 23 5.72 0.56 -1.44
N SER A 24 6.32 0.63 -0.25
CA SER A 24 7.11 -0.48 0.28
C SER A 24 6.32 -1.28 1.31
N PHE A 25 6.47 -2.59 1.26
CA PHE A 25 5.78 -3.55 2.13
C PHE A 25 6.69 -4.75 2.41
N LEU A 26 7.01 -4.99 3.69
CA LEU A 26 7.86 -6.08 4.18
C LEU A 26 9.15 -6.25 3.37
N GLY A 27 9.78 -5.14 2.99
CA GLY A 27 11.02 -5.12 2.19
C GLY A 27 10.83 -5.37 0.68
N LYS A 28 9.59 -5.38 0.19
CA LYS A 28 9.25 -5.44 -1.24
C LYS A 28 8.68 -4.10 -1.71
N VAL A 29 8.93 -3.74 -2.96
CA VAL A 29 8.32 -2.56 -3.59
C VAL A 29 7.15 -3.01 -4.45
N CYS A 30 6.01 -2.35 -4.27
CA CYS A 30 4.77 -2.62 -4.98
C CYS A 30 4.35 -1.39 -5.78
N ASP A 31 4.08 -1.58 -7.06
CA ASP A 31 3.50 -0.57 -7.93
C ASP A 31 1.97 -0.66 -7.86
N LEU A 32 1.33 0.35 -7.27
CA LEU A 32 -0.12 0.47 -7.16
C LEU A 32 -0.72 1.42 -8.20
N THR A 33 0.08 1.92 -9.15
CA THR A 33 -0.40 2.68 -10.31
C THR A 33 -1.58 2.04 -11.04
N PRO A 34 -1.60 0.71 -11.33
CA PRO A 34 -2.78 0.10 -11.96
C PRO A 34 -4.03 0.15 -11.09
N LEU A 35 -3.88 0.06 -9.77
CA LEU A 35 -4.97 0.16 -8.80
C LEU A 35 -5.54 1.59 -8.79
N MET A 36 -4.65 2.60 -8.76
CA MET A 36 -5.05 4.01 -8.85
C MET A 36 -5.80 4.31 -10.15
N LYS A 37 -5.38 3.72 -11.26
CA LYS A 37 -6.05 3.89 -12.55
C LYS A 37 -7.41 3.20 -12.60
N GLN A 38 -7.52 2.00 -12.05
CA GLN A 38 -8.77 1.23 -12.04
C GLN A 38 -9.87 1.93 -11.21
N HIS A 39 -9.45 2.65 -10.17
CA HIS A 39 -10.32 3.19 -9.13
C HIS A 39 -10.17 4.71 -9.00
N SER A 40 -9.74 5.36 -10.08
CA SER A 40 -9.46 6.79 -10.10
C SER A 40 -10.70 7.60 -9.71
N GLY A 41 -10.58 8.41 -8.65
CA GLY A 41 -11.69 9.22 -8.12
C GLY A 41 -12.36 8.65 -6.87
N ASP A 42 -12.01 7.44 -6.44
CA ASP A 42 -12.54 6.87 -5.20
C ASP A 42 -11.87 7.47 -3.95
N VAL A 43 -12.69 7.89 -2.98
CA VAL A 43 -12.23 8.40 -1.68
C VAL A 43 -11.47 7.35 -0.86
N LEU A 44 -11.67 6.07 -1.17
CA LEU A 44 -10.92 4.96 -0.56
C LEU A 44 -9.43 4.98 -0.94
N LEU A 45 -9.06 5.63 -2.05
CA LEU A 45 -7.66 5.72 -2.46
C LEU A 45 -6.87 6.81 -1.74
N LEU A 46 -7.55 7.77 -1.10
CA LEU A 46 -6.92 8.87 -0.36
C LEU A 46 -5.86 8.39 0.65
N PRO A 47 -6.15 7.42 1.54
CA PRO A 47 -5.14 6.91 2.47
C PRO A 47 -3.98 6.17 1.78
N ILE A 48 -4.20 5.50 0.64
CA ILE A 48 -3.10 4.91 -0.15
C ILE A 48 -2.23 6.01 -0.74
N MET A 49 -2.85 7.08 -1.25
CA MET A 49 -2.16 8.24 -1.79
C MET A 49 -1.37 9.00 -0.72
N GLU A 50 -1.89 9.12 0.50
CA GLU A 50 -1.14 9.66 1.65
C GLU A 50 0.07 8.80 2.04
N CYS A 51 -0.04 7.49 1.84
CA CYS A 51 1.03 6.51 2.04
C CYS A 51 1.90 6.30 0.80
N ALA A 52 1.65 7.04 -0.28
CA ALA A 52 2.44 6.93 -1.50
C ALA A 52 3.91 7.29 -1.23
N GLY A 53 4.82 6.47 -1.75
CA GLY A 53 6.24 6.61 -1.51
C GLY A 53 6.69 6.25 -0.10
N LYS A 54 5.81 5.71 0.75
CA LYS A 54 6.11 5.31 2.13
C LYS A 54 6.00 3.81 2.32
N ASP A 55 6.45 3.38 3.49
CA ASP A 55 6.30 2.01 3.94
C ASP A 55 4.94 1.78 4.60
N ILE A 56 4.18 0.83 4.04
CA ILE A 56 2.87 0.42 4.55
C ILE A 56 2.94 -0.88 5.36
N SER A 57 4.14 -1.36 5.70
CA SER A 57 4.29 -2.60 6.49
C SER A 57 3.59 -2.50 7.83
N SER A 58 3.43 -1.30 8.38
CA SER A 58 2.69 -1.05 9.63
C SER A 58 1.20 -1.42 9.55
N TRP A 59 0.62 -1.59 8.35
CA TRP A 59 -0.78 -2.01 8.21
C TRP A 59 -0.96 -3.52 8.38
N PHE A 60 0.12 -4.28 8.33
CA PHE A 60 0.08 -5.73 8.28
C PHE A 60 0.81 -6.31 9.48
N ASP A 61 0.35 -7.46 9.94
CA ASP A 61 1.10 -8.23 10.91
C ASP A 61 2.31 -8.89 10.20
N PRO A 62 3.54 -8.71 10.69
CA PRO A 62 4.72 -9.31 10.07
C PRO A 62 4.71 -10.85 10.12
N LYS A 63 3.96 -11.46 11.04
CA LYS A 63 3.86 -12.91 11.20
C LYS A 63 2.74 -13.51 10.38
N THR A 64 1.53 -12.94 10.46
CA THR A 64 0.38 -13.52 9.75
C THR A 64 0.21 -12.97 8.34
N ARG A 65 0.84 -11.82 8.03
CA ARG A 65 0.59 -11.03 6.81
C ARG A 65 -0.87 -10.63 6.62
N ASP A 66 -1.69 -10.83 7.64
CA ASP A 66 -3.03 -10.27 7.71
C ASP A 66 -2.94 -8.80 8.03
N VAL A 67 -4.04 -8.10 7.78
CA VAL A 67 -4.11 -6.68 8.03
C VAL A 67 -4.33 -6.44 9.51
N SER A 68 -3.27 -5.97 10.17
CA SER A 68 -3.28 -5.60 11.57
C SER A 68 -3.67 -4.14 11.66
N PHE A 69 -4.98 -3.89 11.67
CA PHE A 69 -5.54 -2.55 11.85
C PHE A 69 -5.41 -2.09 13.31
N ILE A 70 -4.18 -1.92 13.81
CA ILE A 70 -3.92 -1.10 14.98
C ILE A 70 -3.42 0.25 14.47
N LEU A 71 -4.29 0.98 13.78
CA LEU A 71 -4.04 2.38 13.45
C LEU A 71 -4.64 3.27 14.53
N SER A 72 -3.90 3.44 15.62
CA SER A 72 -3.84 4.73 16.31
C SER A 72 -2.94 5.66 15.51
N SER A 73 -3.35 6.05 14.29
CA SER A 73 -2.76 7.21 13.63
C SER A 73 -3.57 8.44 14.04
N PRO A 74 -3.00 9.42 14.76
CA PRO A 74 -3.74 10.63 15.15
C PRO A 74 -4.06 11.55 13.96
N PHE A 75 -3.62 11.22 12.75
CA PHE A 75 -3.71 12.09 11.57
C PHE A 75 -4.90 11.80 10.64
N THR A 76 -5.76 10.84 10.96
CA THR A 76 -6.93 10.52 10.14
C THR A 76 -8.03 11.58 10.35
N LEU A 77 -7.93 12.71 9.64
CA LEU A 77 -8.98 13.75 9.58
C LEU A 77 -10.18 13.34 8.71
N ILE A 78 -10.20 12.11 8.18
CA ILE A 78 -11.30 11.51 7.43
C ILE A 78 -12.01 10.44 8.27
N PRO A 79 -13.02 10.79 9.08
CA PRO A 79 -13.72 9.85 9.96
C PRO A 79 -14.62 8.83 9.24
N SER A 80 -14.72 8.88 7.90
CA SER A 80 -15.73 8.10 7.15
C SER A 80 -15.18 6.92 6.36
N VAL A 81 -13.87 6.86 6.09
CA VAL A 81 -13.28 5.75 5.32
C VAL A 81 -12.74 4.73 6.30
N LYS A 82 -13.41 3.56 6.38
CA LYS A 82 -12.88 2.45 7.18
C LYS A 82 -11.62 1.95 6.47
N PRO A 83 -10.45 1.93 7.12
CA PRO A 83 -9.20 1.48 6.49
C PRO A 83 -9.27 0.03 5.99
N ALA A 84 -10.19 -0.79 6.54
CA ALA A 84 -10.52 -2.12 6.05
C ALA A 84 -11.03 -2.19 4.61
N GLU A 85 -11.69 -1.14 4.14
CA GLU A 85 -12.29 -1.09 2.80
C GLU A 85 -11.29 -0.69 1.72
N VAL A 86 -10.18 -0.06 2.11
CA VAL A 86 -9.08 0.31 1.21
C VAL A 86 -8.21 -0.91 0.89
N VAL A 87 -8.06 -1.74 1.92
CA VAL A 87 -7.25 -2.94 1.88
C VAL A 87 -7.80 -3.97 0.90
N VAL A 88 -9.12 -4.13 0.79
CA VAL A 88 -9.73 -5.09 -0.15
C VAL A 88 -9.47 -4.75 -1.62
N TRP A 89 -8.91 -3.57 -1.91
CA TRP A 89 -8.56 -3.11 -3.25
C TRP A 89 -7.10 -3.40 -3.58
N LEU A 90 -6.22 -3.60 -2.56
CA LEU A 90 -4.86 -4.05 -2.86
C LEU A 90 -4.92 -5.49 -3.40
N PRO A 91 -3.99 -5.86 -4.29
CA PRO A 91 -3.95 -7.19 -4.87
C PRO A 91 -3.99 -8.29 -3.80
N SER A 92 -4.83 -9.31 -4.00
CA SER A 92 -5.05 -10.39 -3.02
C SER A 92 -3.75 -11.09 -2.58
N TRP A 93 -2.73 -11.16 -3.45
CA TRP A 93 -1.42 -11.72 -3.12
C TRP A 93 -0.66 -10.94 -2.02
N MET A 94 -1.07 -9.70 -1.71
CA MET A 94 -0.50 -8.91 -0.61
C MET A 94 -1.01 -9.36 0.76
N TYR A 95 -2.23 -9.91 0.85
CA TYR A 95 -2.87 -10.32 2.11
C TYR A 95 -2.93 -11.82 2.29
N PHE A 96 -2.95 -12.57 1.19
CA PHE A 96 -2.86 -14.00 1.20
C PHE A 96 -1.52 -14.40 0.59
N SER A 97 -0.58 -14.73 1.46
CA SER A 97 0.56 -15.55 1.05
C SER A 97 0.00 -16.93 0.71
N SER A 98 -0.49 -17.09 -0.52
CA SER A 98 -0.69 -18.41 -1.11
C SER A 98 0.69 -19.04 -1.26
N ASP A 99 1.12 -19.73 -0.20
CA ASP A 99 2.12 -20.78 -0.28
C ASP A 99 1.44 -21.94 -1.03
N LEU A 100 1.69 -21.99 -2.34
CA LEU A 100 1.59 -23.19 -3.17
C LEU A 100 2.54 -23.05 -4.37
#